data_AF-A0A915MX32-F1
#
_entry.id   AF-A0A915MX32-F1
#
_cell.length_a   1.000
_cell.length_b   1.000
_cell.length_c   1.000
_cell.angle_alpha   90.00
_cell.angle_beta   90.00
_cell.angle_gamma   90.00
#
_symmetry.space_group_name_H-M   'P 1'
#
loop_
_entity.id
_entity.type
_entity.pdbx_description
1 polymer ?
#
loop_
_entity_poly.entity_id
_entity_poly.type
_entity_poly.pdbx_seq_one_letter_code
_entity_poly.pdbx_strand_id
1 'polypeptide(L)'
;MEVGQEIGYHRLEVHVLSHPSLDRGFNCLTYQYSNTNRVLAAPSPHYKEVIVAGAVENELPTEYIKRLRAIPTNGFNGTVDLDLKAIKHLNGNEKN
;
A
#
# COMPACT_ATOMS: atom_id res chain seq x y z
N MET A 1 17.84 -13.79 14.13
CA MET A 1 17.32 -12.49 14.57
C MET A 1 16.29 -12.09 13.53
N GLU A 2 15.03 -12.40 13.79
CA GLU A 2 13.94 -12.14 12.84
C GLU A 2 13.71 -10.63 12.79
N VAL A 3 14.02 -10.04 11.63
CA VAL A 3 13.81 -8.63 11.36
C VAL A 3 12.31 -8.48 11.09
N GLY A 4 11.54 -8.29 12.16
CA GLY A 4 10.09 -8.09 12.06
C GLY A 4 9.77 -6.89 11.18
N GLN A 5 8.73 -7.01 10.36
CA GLN A 5 8.20 -5.99 9.44
C GLN A 5 7.79 -4.67 10.14
N GLU A 6 7.83 -4.64 11.48
CA GLU A 6 7.41 -3.54 12.34
C GLU A 6 8.56 -2.60 12.75
N ILE A 7 9.84 -2.95 12.47
CA ILE A 7 10.97 -2.12 12.87
C ILE A 7 10.90 -0.76 12.17
N GLY A 8 10.60 0.29 12.94
CA GLY A 8 10.49 1.68 12.49
C GLY A 8 9.07 2.17 12.22
N TYR A 9 8.05 1.32 12.37
CA TYR A 9 6.65 1.77 12.44
C TYR A 9 6.28 2.08 13.90
N HIS A 10 5.53 3.17 14.11
CA HIS A 10 4.92 3.47 15.40
C HIS A 10 3.40 3.53 15.25
N ARG A 11 2.72 3.11 16.31
CA ARG A 11 1.27 3.20 16.43
C ARG A 11 0.86 4.64 16.70
N LEU A 12 -0.19 5.10 16.03
CA LEU A 12 -0.81 6.40 16.27
C LEU A 12 -2.34 6.29 16.30
N GLU A 13 -2.96 7.18 17.07
CA GLU A 13 -4.41 7.39 17.09
C GLU A 13 -4.75 8.59 16.19
N VAL A 14 -5.67 8.40 15.25
CA VAL A 14 -6.09 9.42 14.31
C VAL A 14 -7.60 9.60 14.32
N HIS A 15 -8.06 10.83 14.18
CA HIS A 15 -9.45 11.13 13.92
C HIS A 15 -9.69 11.20 12.41
N VAL A 16 -10.51 10.31 11.87
CA VAL A 16 -10.85 10.25 10.44
C VAL A 16 -12.31 10.60 10.23
N LEU A 17 -12.58 11.35 9.16
CA LEU A 17 -13.94 11.71 8.75
C LEU A 17 -14.43 10.71 7.71
N SER A 18 -15.68 10.30 7.85
CA SER A 18 -16.38 9.49 6.85
C SER A 18 -16.56 10.26 5.55
N HIS A 19 -17.16 9.60 4.54
CA HIS A 19 -17.61 10.28 3.34
C HIS A 19 -18.41 11.56 3.70
N PRO A 20 -18.23 12.69 2.98
CA PRO A 20 -18.85 13.97 3.32
C PRO A 20 -20.38 13.92 3.49
N SER A 21 -21.03 12.94 2.88
CA SER A 21 -22.49 12.74 3.00
C SER A 21 -22.94 12.18 4.36
N LEU A 22 -22.04 11.61 5.16
CA LEU A 22 -22.35 10.93 6.43
C LEU A 22 -21.95 11.74 7.67
N ASP A 23 -21.11 12.77 7.51
CA ASP A 23 -20.63 13.70 8.54
C ASP A 23 -20.30 13.03 9.89
N ARG A 24 -19.63 11.86 9.85
CA ARG A 24 -19.29 11.07 11.03
C ARG A 24 -17.79 10.95 11.17
N GLY A 25 -17.27 11.28 12.36
CA GLY A 25 -15.88 11.05 12.73
C GLY A 25 -15.66 9.70 13.43
N PHE A 26 -14.48 9.12 13.23
CA PHE A 26 -14.03 7.91 13.92
C PHE A 26 -12.62 8.09 14.47
N ASN A 27 -12.38 7.57 15.67
CA ASN A 27 -11.02 7.43 16.20
C ASN A 27 -10.48 6.07 15.82
N CYS A 28 -9.38 6.05 15.08
CA CYS A 28 -8.79 4.84 14.52
C CYS A 28 -7.33 4.70 14.93
N LEU A 29 -6.90 3.45 15.13
CA LEU A 29 -5.49 3.11 15.24
C LEU A 29 -4.90 2.92 13.85
N THR A 30 -3.74 3.50 13.62
CA THR A 30 -2.96 3.28 12.39
C THR A 30 -1.46 3.24 12.71
N TYR A 31 -0.66 2.90 11.70
CA TYR A 31 0.78 2.76 11.81
C TYR A 31 1.48 3.65 10.78
N GLN A 32 2.54 4.33 11.20
CA GLN A 32 3.34 5.16 10.31
C GLN A 32 4.83 4.88 10.52
N TYR A 33 5.58 4.81 9.42
CA TYR A 33 7.02 4.67 9.48
C TYR A 33 7.67 6.00 9.93
N SER A 34 8.39 5.99 11.06
CA SER A 34 9.02 7.18 11.66
C SER A 34 10.55 7.23 11.58
N ASN A 35 11.19 6.25 10.94
CA ASN A 35 12.65 6.28 10.83
C ASN A 35 13.11 7.55 10.09
N THR A 36 13.92 8.36 10.76
CA THR A 36 14.48 9.62 10.23
C THR A 36 15.59 9.36 9.21
N ASN A 37 16.27 8.20 9.30
CA ASN A 37 17.33 7.78 8.39
C ASN A 37 16.78 6.99 7.19
N ARG A 38 15.47 7.09 6.91
CA ARG A 38 14.84 6.35 5.83
C ARG A 38 15.36 6.80 4.47
N VAL A 39 15.56 5.83 3.59
CA VAL A 39 15.80 6.10 2.16
C VAL A 39 14.46 6.16 1.46
N LEU A 40 14.19 7.25 0.75
CA LEU A 40 13.01 7.36 -0.10
C LEU A 40 13.20 6.47 -1.33
N ALA A 41 12.35 5.47 -1.48
CA ALA A 41 12.37 4.54 -2.60
C ALA A 41 10.97 4.39 -3.19
N ALA A 42 10.91 4.20 -4.51
CA ALA A 42 9.67 3.87 -5.19
C ALA A 42 9.22 2.44 -4.82
N PRO A 43 7.90 2.20 -4.70
CA PRO A 43 7.38 0.86 -4.43
C PRO A 43 7.64 -0.11 -5.59
N SER A 44 7.60 -1.41 -5.32
CA SER A 44 7.55 -2.42 -6.38
C SER A 44 6.23 -2.35 -7.16
N PRO A 45 6.18 -2.81 -8.41
CA PRO A 45 4.93 -2.95 -9.15
C PRO A 45 3.88 -3.78 -8.38
N HIS A 46 4.32 -4.87 -7.75
CA HIS A 46 3.47 -5.75 -6.93
C HIS A 46 2.80 -5.01 -5.77
N TYR A 47 3.57 -4.28 -4.96
CA TYR A 47 3.03 -3.57 -3.81
C TYR A 47 2.06 -2.46 -4.22
N LYS A 48 2.40 -1.71 -5.28
CA LYS A 48 1.52 -0.69 -5.84
C LYS A 48 0.19 -1.29 -6.32
N GLU A 49 0.25 -2.43 -7.01
CA GLU A 49 -0.96 -3.08 -7.55
C GLU A 49 -1.90 -3.54 -6.43
N VAL A 50 -1.37 -4.11 -5.34
CA VAL A 50 -2.19 -4.48 -4.17
C VAL A 50 -2.91 -3.26 -3.58
N ILE A 51 -2.22 -2.13 -3.41
CA ILE A 51 -2.82 -0.90 -2.89
C ILE A 51 -3.93 -0.39 -3.83
N VAL A 52 -3.65 -0.35 -5.14
CA VAL A 52 -4.62 0.14 -6.12
C VAL A 52 -5.82 -0.79 -6.24
N ALA A 53 -5.61 -2.10 -6.25
CA ALA A 53 -6.68 -3.10 -6.31
C ALA A 53 -7.60 -3.00 -5.09
N GLY A 54 -7.04 -2.95 -3.88
CA GLY A 54 -7.82 -2.74 -2.65
C GLY A 54 -8.58 -1.41 -2.65
N ALA A 55 -7.98 -0.35 -3.18
CA ALA A 55 -8.65 0.94 -3.29
C ALA A 55 -9.84 0.93 -4.27
N VAL A 56 -9.71 0.23 -5.39
CA VAL A 56 -10.81 0.03 -6.35
C VAL A 56 -11.90 -0.85 -5.74
N GLU A 57 -11.52 -1.97 -5.11
CA GLU A 57 -12.46 -2.92 -4.50
C GLU A 57 -13.30 -2.27 -3.39
N ASN A 58 -12.72 -1.35 -2.62
CA ASN A 58 -13.38 -0.66 -1.51
C ASN A 58 -13.91 0.74 -1.88
N GLU A 59 -14.02 1.03 -3.19
CA GLU A 59 -14.68 2.24 -3.70
C GLU A 59 -14.10 3.56 -3.13
N LEU A 60 -12.77 3.61 -2.93
CA LEU A 60 -12.11 4.86 -2.56
C LEU A 60 -12.34 5.94 -3.65
N PRO A 61 -12.32 7.24 -3.30
CA PRO A 61 -12.61 8.30 -4.26
C PRO A 61 -11.76 8.21 -5.53
N THR A 62 -12.37 8.40 -6.70
CA THR A 62 -11.71 8.25 -8.01
C THR A 62 -10.42 9.08 -8.12
N GLU A 63 -10.42 10.31 -7.60
CA GLU A 63 -9.23 11.16 -7.60
C GLU A 63 -8.11 10.61 -6.71
N TYR A 64 -8.44 9.94 -5.62
CA TYR A 64 -7.45 9.26 -4.78
C TYR A 64 -6.86 8.05 -5.52
N ILE A 65 -7.70 7.25 -6.19
CA ILE A 65 -7.24 6.12 -7.01
C ILE A 65 -6.31 6.60 -8.14
N LYS A 66 -6.64 7.71 -8.81
CA LYS A 66 -5.76 8.32 -9.83
C LYS A 66 -4.40 8.69 -9.26
N ARG A 67 -4.36 9.28 -8.06
CA ARG A 67 -3.09 9.61 -7.38
C ARG A 67 -2.27 8.36 -7.07
N LEU A 68 -2.91 7.28 -6.57
CA LEU A 68 -2.23 6.01 -6.33
C LEU A 68 -1.63 5.43 -7.62
N ARG A 69 -2.38 5.46 -8.72
CA ARG A 69 -1.91 4.99 -10.04
C ARG A 69 -0.75 5.81 -10.61
N ALA A 70 -0.65 7.09 -10.26
CA ALA A 70 0.42 7.98 -10.72
C ALA A 70 1.77 7.77 -9.99
N ILE A 71 1.80 7.03 -8.87
CA ILE A 71 3.04 6.76 -8.13
C ILE A 71 4.01 5.95 -9.01
N PRO A 72 5.26 6.40 -9.23
CA PRO A 72 6.25 5.65 -10.00
C PRO A 72 6.65 4.36 -9.27
N THR A 73 7.04 3.33 -10.01
CA THR A 73 7.54 2.07 -9.43
C THR A 73 9.06 1.98 -9.62
N ASN A 74 9.70 1.14 -8.82
CA ASN A 74 11.14 0.87 -8.94
C ASN A 74 11.50 -0.13 -10.07
N GLY A 75 10.52 -0.61 -10.84
CA GLY A 75 10.75 -1.53 -11.96
C GLY A 75 11.05 -2.98 -11.58
N PHE A 76 10.90 -3.38 -10.31
CA PHE A 76 11.10 -4.77 -9.89
C PHE A 76 10.22 -5.75 -10.70
N ASN A 77 10.86 -6.76 -11.29
CA ASN A 77 10.24 -7.74 -12.19
C ASN A 77 10.42 -9.20 -11.74
N GLY A 78 10.89 -9.42 -10.50
CA GLY A 78 11.00 -10.75 -9.91
C GLY A 78 9.66 -11.28 -9.41
N THR A 79 9.70 -12.46 -8.82
CA THR A 79 8.54 -13.10 -8.19
C THR A 79 8.41 -12.70 -6.73
N VAL A 80 7.17 -12.58 -6.26
CA VAL A 80 6.82 -12.41 -4.85
C VAL A 80 6.11 -13.67 -4.38
N ASP A 81 6.55 -14.23 -3.26
CA ASP A 81 5.97 -15.41 -2.62
C ASP A 81 4.69 -15.06 -1.85
N LEU A 82 3.66 -14.61 -2.59
CA LEU A 82 2.34 -14.26 -2.07
C LEU A 82 1.28 -14.70 -3.09
N ASP A 83 0.31 -15.51 -2.64
CA ASP A 83 -0.82 -15.93 -3.47
C ASP A 83 -1.97 -14.90 -3.42
N LEU A 84 -1.77 -13.76 -4.11
CA LEU A 84 -2.78 -12.71 -4.22
C LEU A 84 -3.24 -12.55 -5.66
N LYS A 85 -4.56 -12.67 -5.90
CA LYS A 85 -5.18 -12.52 -7.23
C LYS A 85 -4.74 -11.22 -7.94
N ALA A 86 -4.61 -10.13 -7.19
CA ALA A 86 -4.22 -8.82 -7.70
C ALA A 86 -2.85 -8.81 -8.39
N ILE A 87 -1.90 -9.66 -7.98
CA ILE A 87 -0.51 -9.62 -8.47
C ILE A 87 -0.07 -10.88 -9.21
N LYS A 88 -0.97 -11.87 -9.41
CA LYS A 88 -0.63 -13.12 -10.14
C LYS A 88 -0.02 -12.86 -11.51
N HIS A 89 -0.50 -11.82 -12.20
CA HIS A 89 -0.02 -11.44 -13.53
C HIS A 89 1.32 -10.70 -13.53
N LEU A 90 1.80 -10.27 -12.36
CA LEU A 90 3.07 -9.54 -12.20
C LEU A 90 4.23 -10.46 -11.82
N ASN A 91 3.95 -11.63 -11.23
CA ASN A 91 4.93 -12.68 -11.04
C ASN A 91 5.36 -13.19 -12.42
N GLY A 92 6.49 -12.69 -12.90
CA GLY A 92 6.99 -12.96 -14.24
C GLY A 92 7.42 -14.42 -14.42
N ASN A 93 6.90 -15.03 -15.49
CA ASN A 93 7.23 -16.30 -16.12
C ASN A 93 8.57 -16.91 -15.67
N GLU A 94 8.50 -18.11 -15.10
CA GLU A 94 9.62 -19.06 -15.16
C GLU A 94 10.09 -19.11 -16.62
N LYS A 95 11.31 -18.62 -16.88
CA LYS A 95 11.96 -18.90 -18.15
C LYS A 95 12.20 -20.42 -18.18
N ASN A 96 11.34 -21.15 -18.85
CA ASN A 96 11.67 -22.47 -19.40
C ASN A 96 12.90 -22.35 -20.32
#